data_AF-A0A529PP51-F1
#
_entry.id   AF-A0A529PP51-F1
#
_cell.length_a   1.000
_cell.length_b   1.000
_cell.length_c   1.000
_cell.angle_alpha   90.00
_cell.angle_beta   90.00
_cell.angle_gamma   90.00
#
_symmetry.space_group_name_H-M   'P 1'
#
loop_
_entity.id
_entity.type
_entity.pdbx_description
1 polymer ?
#
loop_
_entity_poly.entity_id
_entity_poly.type
_entity_poly.pdbx_seq_one_letter_code
_entity_poly.pdbx_strand_id
1 'polypeptide(L)' 'LNDAFRELVAGAELLALATNRTFRDADGALSLDAGPFVAALEFASLKRATVLGKPSPAFFLSALASMNCPPEQAIMVGDD' A
#
# COMPACT_ATOMS: atom_id res chain seq x y z
N LEU A 1 3.51 -6.91 -14.92
CA LEU A 1 3.50 -7.95 -13.85
C LEU A 1 4.67 -8.91 -13.95
N ASN A 2 4.94 -9.55 -15.09
CA ASN A 2 6.02 -10.53 -15.20
C ASN A 2 7.41 -9.98 -14.86
N ASP A 3 7.73 -8.73 -15.23
CA ASP A 3 9.03 -8.14 -14.90
C ASP A 3 9.17 -7.94 -13.39
N ALA A 4 8.17 -7.33 -12.73
CA ALA A 4 8.13 -7.22 -11.28
C ALA A 4 8.21 -8.59 -10.58
N PHE A 5 7.50 -9.60 -11.09
CA PHE A 5 7.57 -10.96 -10.54
C PHE A 5 9.00 -11.55 -10.60
N ARG A 6 9.72 -11.36 -11.70
CA ARG A 6 11.11 -11.83 -11.82
C ARG A 6 12.04 -11.14 -10.83
N GLU A 7 11.87 -9.84 -10.60
CA GLU A 7 12.60 -9.11 -9.56
C GLU A 7 12.30 -9.67 -8.16
N LEU A 8 11.03 -9.99 -7.87
CA LEU A 8 10.64 -10.60 -6.60
C LEU A 8 11.29 -11.98 -6.40
N VAL A 9 11.35 -12.81 -7.45
CA VAL A 9 12.06 -14.09 -7.45
C VAL A 9 13.57 -13.90 -7.26
N ALA A 10 14.15 -12.86 -7.85
CA ALA A 10 15.57 -12.51 -7.69
C ALA A 10 15.91 -11.95 -6.29
N GLY A 11 14.91 -11.73 -5.43
CA GLY A 11 15.11 -11.36 -4.03
C GLY A 11 14.57 -10.00 -3.65
N ALA A 12 14.01 -9.21 -4.57
CA ALA A 12 13.46 -7.90 -4.26
C ALA A 12 12.32 -7.94 -3.21
N GLU A 13 12.19 -6.86 -2.45
CA GLU A 13 11.07 -6.64 -1.54
C GLU A 13 9.83 -6.16 -2.30
N LEU A 14 8.64 -6.57 -1.84
CA LEU A 14 7.37 -6.09 -2.38
C LEU A 14 6.83 -4.97 -1.48
N LEU A 15 6.83 -3.74 -1.99
CA LEU A 15 6.26 -2.58 -1.29
C LEU A 15 4.97 -2.15 -1.98
N ALA A 16 3.89 -1.99 -1.20
CA ALA A 16 2.60 -1.54 -1.70
C ALA A 16 2.17 -0.26 -1.00
N LEU A 17 1.78 0.76 -1.77
CA LEU A 17 1.28 2.03 -1.22
C LEU A 17 -0.18 1.93 -0.76
N ALA A 18 -0.98 1.09 -1.41
CA ALA A 18 -2.37 0.84 -1.04
C ALA A 18 -2.77 -0.58 -1.46
N THR A 19 -3.77 -1.13 -0.78
CA THR A 19 -4.38 -2.44 -1.10
C THR A 19 -5.86 -2.30 -1.42
N ASN A 20 -6.28 -1.12 -1.86
CA ASN A 20 -7.64 -0.86 -2.32
C ASN A 20 -8.01 -1.81 -3.45
N ARG A 21 -9.26 -2.28 -3.45
CA ARG A 21 -9.72 -3.23 -4.45
C ARG A 21 -10.07 -2.54 -5.77
N THR A 22 -10.73 -1.39 -5.66
CA THR A 22 -11.31 -0.66 -6.79
C THR A 22 -11.43 0.81 -6.46
N PHE A 23 -11.53 1.65 -7.50
CA PHE A 23 -11.90 3.06 -7.40
C PHE A 23 -12.96 3.41 -8.46
N ARG A 24 -13.61 4.56 -8.34
CA ARG A 24 -14.47 5.10 -9.40
C ARG A 24 -13.63 5.87 -10.41
N ASP A 25 -13.66 5.44 -11.66
CA ASP A 25 -12.91 6.07 -12.75
C ASP A 25 -13.63 7.29 -13.31
N ALA A 26 -13.00 7.97 -14.27
CA ALA A 26 -13.54 9.18 -14.91
C ALA A 26 -14.90 8.95 -15.62
N ASP A 27 -15.21 7.70 -15.99
CA ASP A 27 -16.49 7.29 -16.57
C ASP A 27 -17.57 6.97 -15.51
N GLY A 28 -17.23 7.06 -14.22
CA GLY A 28 -18.10 6.75 -13.09
C GLY A 28 -18.25 5.25 -12.79
N ALA A 29 -17.64 4.38 -13.58
CA ALA A 29 -17.62 2.93 -13.37
C ALA A 29 -16.51 2.51 -12.40
N LEU A 30 -16.51 1.24 -11.99
CA LEU A 30 -15.47 0.68 -11.13
C LEU A 30 -14.29 0.20 -11.96
N SER A 31 -13.10 0.68 -11.61
CA SER A 31 -11.81 0.22 -12.14
C SER A 31 -11.02 -0.50 -11.04
N LEU A 32 -10.17 -1.45 -11.42
CA LEU A 32 -9.25 -2.11 -10.49
C LEU A 32 -8.22 -1.11 -9.98
N ASP A 33 -8.02 -1.08 -8.67
CA ASP A 33 -6.94 -0.31 -8.04
C ASP A 33 -5.70 -1.22 -7.83
N ALA A 34 -4.70 -0.78 -7.08
CA ALA A 34 -3.44 -1.49 -6.88
C ALA A 34 -3.60 -2.86 -6.20
N GLY A 35 -4.59 -3.04 -5.32
CA GLY A 35 -4.75 -4.25 -4.49
C GLY A 35 -4.78 -5.56 -5.28
N PRO A 36 -5.62 -5.70 -6.33
CA PRO A 36 -5.62 -6.87 -7.21
C PRO A 36 -4.26 -7.22 -7.80
N PHE A 37 -3.46 -6.23 -8.21
CA PHE A 37 -2.14 -6.45 -8.78
C PHE A 37 -1.11 -6.83 -7.72
N VAL A 38 -1.21 -6.25 -6.51
CA VAL A 38 -0.42 -6.65 -5.34
C VAL A 38 -0.72 -8.11 -5.00
N ALA A 39 -1.99 -8.48 -4.87
CA ALA A 39 -2.40 -9.85 -4.57
C ALA A 39 -1.90 -10.87 -5.62
N ALA A 40 -1.92 -10.50 -6.90
CA ALA A 40 -1.38 -11.35 -7.96
C ALA A 40 0.13 -11.58 -7.81
N LEU A 41 0.90 -10.55 -7.45
CA LEU A 41 2.34 -10.66 -7.21
C LEU A 41 2.64 -11.43 -5.92
N GLU A 42 1.88 -11.21 -4.85
CA GLU A 42 2.03 -11.95 -3.60
C GLU A 42 1.78 -13.45 -3.82
N PHE A 43 0.71 -13.77 -4.55
CA PHE A 43 0.38 -15.14 -4.90
C PHE A 43 1.48 -15.79 -5.75
N ALA A 44 1.95 -15.11 -6.79
CA ALA A 44 2.95 -15.66 -7.70
C ALA A 44 4.34 -15.83 -7.04
N SER A 45 4.74 -14.87 -6.19
CA SER A 45 6.08 -14.85 -5.57
C SER A 45 6.15 -15.51 -4.19
N LEU A 46 5.01 -15.86 -3.59
CA LEU A 46 4.89 -16.29 -2.19
C LEU A 46 5.45 -15.29 -1.17
N LYS A 47 5.67 -14.03 -1.58
CA LYS A 47 6.09 -12.92 -0.70
C LYS A 47 4.87 -12.10 -0.31
N ARG A 48 4.85 -11.62 0.93
CA ARG A 48 3.84 -10.64 1.36
C ARG A 48 4.33 -9.23 1.10
N ALA A 49 3.44 -8.38 0.63
CA ALA A 49 3.73 -6.96 0.47
C ALA A 49 3.85 -6.30 1.84
N THR A 50 4.85 -5.42 1.99
CA THR A 50 4.86 -4.45 3.07
C THR A 50 4.00 -3.26 2.64
N VAL A 51 2.89 -3.04 3.35
CA VAL A 51 1.97 -1.92 3.06
C VAL A 51 2.48 -0.66 3.78
N LEU A 52 2.83 0.34 2.98
CA LEU A 52 3.38 1.60 3.46
C LEU A 52 2.33 2.70 3.62
N GLY A 53 1.09 2.49 3.15
CA GLY A 53 -0.03 3.43 3.32
C GLY A 53 -0.98 3.06 4.46
N LYS A 54 -2.11 3.78 4.57
CA LYS A 54 -3.18 3.46 5.52
C LYS A 54 -3.69 2.02 5.32
N PRO A 55 -4.00 1.26 6.39
CA PRO A 55 -4.00 1.63 7.80
C PRO A 55 -2.68 1.33 8.54
N SER A 56 -1.55 1.16 7.83
CA SER A 56 -0.27 0.81 8.45
C SER A 56 0.16 1.87 9.49
N PRO A 57 0.43 1.49 10.76
CA PRO A 57 0.93 2.42 11.76
C PRO A 57 2.21 3.14 11.32
N ALA A 58 3.06 2.45 10.55
CA ALA A 58 4.31 2.99 10.03
C ALA A 58 4.09 4.24 9.17
N PHE A 59 2.97 4.33 8.44
CA PHE A 59 2.62 5.51 7.66
C PHE A 59 2.42 6.74 8.56
N PHE A 60 1.56 6.61 9.58
CA PHE A 60 1.25 7.69 10.50
C PHE A 60 2.47 8.07 11.36
N LEU A 61 3.20 7.08 11.86
CA LEU A 61 4.40 7.32 12.67
C LEU A 61 5.51 8.02 11.86
N SER A 62 5.66 7.70 10.57
CA SER A 62 6.62 8.39 9.70
C SER A 62 6.23 9.85 9.48
N ALA A 63 4.94 10.14 9.33
CA ALA A 63 4.44 11.52 9.22
C ALA A 63 4.65 12.32 10.52
N LEU A 64 4.41 11.70 11.69
CA LEU A 64 4.65 12.33 12.99
C LEU A 64 6.13 12.59 13.25
N ALA A 65 6.99 11.63 12.90
CA ALA A 65 8.44 11.76 13.05
C ALA A 65 9.01 12.92 12.21
N SER A 66 8.48 13.17 11.01
CA SER A 66 8.94 14.30 10.18
C SER A 66 8.62 15.68 10.78
N MET A 67 7.69 15.73 11.72
CA MET A 67 7.29 16.94 12.47
C MET A 67 7.83 16.96 13.91
N ASN A 68 8.61 15.95 14.33
CA ASN A 68 8.99 15.72 15.73
C ASN A 68 7.80 15.75 16.71
N CYS A 69 6.63 15.26 16.26
CA CYS A 69 5.42 15.23 17.06
C CYS A 69 5.22 13.84 17.69
N PRO A 70 5.07 13.73 19.03
CA PRO A 70 4.74 12.46 19.64
C PRO A 70 3.28 12.06 19.33
N PRO A 71 2.97 10.76 19.13
CA PRO A 71 1.61 10.31 18.78
C PRO A 71 0.53 10.75 19.77
N GLU A 72 0.87 10.90 21.05
CA GLU A 72 -0.05 11.31 22.12
C GLU A 72 -0.51 12.77 21.98
N GLN A 73 0.14 13.56 21.12
CA GLN A 73 -0.17 14.96 20.84
C GLN A 73 -0.81 15.17 19.47
N ALA A 74 -1.14 14.10 18.75
CA ALA A 74 -1.72 14.16 17.42
C ALA A 74 -3.11 13.52 17.38
N ILE A 75 -3.94 14.02 16.47
CA ILE A 75 -5.22 13.41 16.11
C ILE A 75 -5.27 13.19 14.60
N MET A 76 -5.70 12.00 14.18
CA MET A 76 -5.97 11.69 12.78
C MET A 76 -7.44 12.01 12.50
N VAL A 77 -7.69 12.79 11.44
CA VAL A 77 -9.03 13.11 10.94
C VAL A 77 -9.15 12.52 9.55
N GLY A 78 -10.22 11.76 9.29
CA GLY A 78 -10.51 11.14 8.01
C GLY A 78 -12.01 10.87 7.84
N ASP A 79 -12.41 10.72 6.59
CA ASP A 79 -13.77 10.40 6.13
C ASP A 79 -13.89 8.96 5.57
N ASP A 80 -12.77 8.24 5.56
CA ASP A 80 -12.58 6.86 5.11
C ASP A 80 -12.74 5.86 6.27
#